data_AF-A0A8J7DQ08-F1
#
_entry.id   AF-A0A8J7DQ08-F1
#
_cell.length_a   1.000
_cell.length_b   1.000
_cell.length_c   1.000
_cell.angle_alpha   90.00
_cell.angle_beta   90.00
_cell.angle_gamma   90.00
#
_symmetry.space_group_name_H-M   'P 1'
#
loop_
_entity.id
_entity.type
_entity.pdbx_description
1 polymer ?
#
loop_
_entity_poly.entity_id
_entity_poly.type
_entity_poly.pdbx_seq_one_letter_code
_entity_poly.pdbx_strand_id
1 'polypeptide(L)'
;SSPQGDVDPLFLLRGKNIARAAAETANGGLGNYMAEPAMHGPTANAPMVINEDGSLLFTFKGFRPEDRDINGDPIYSFETEVLVNPNRTFQVLYNGPIRPVSP
;
A
#
# COMPACT_ATOMS: atom_id res chain seq x y z
N SER A 1 23.41 5.16 11.05
CA SER A 1 22.86 5.82 9.86
C SER A 1 21.40 5.46 9.80
N SER A 2 20.49 6.43 9.71
CA SER A 2 19.06 6.11 9.60
C SER A 2 18.79 5.52 8.21
N PRO A 3 18.13 4.35 8.09
CA PRO A 3 17.94 3.66 6.81
C PRO A 3 17.16 4.48 5.74
N GLN A 4 16.56 5.59 6.14
CA GLN A 4 15.83 6.52 5.27
C GLN A 4 16.73 7.36 4.35
N GLY A 5 18.05 7.45 4.63
CA GLY A 5 18.99 8.26 3.85
C GLY A 5 19.64 7.56 2.64
N ASP A 6 19.60 6.23 2.57
CA ASP A 6 20.39 5.46 1.59
C ASP A 6 19.56 4.83 0.46
N VAL A 7 18.22 4.91 0.53
CA VAL A 7 17.33 4.31 -0.47
C VAL A 7 16.97 5.31 -1.56
N ASP A 8 17.21 4.93 -2.82
CA ASP A 8 16.92 5.74 -4.02
C ASP A 8 15.46 6.25 -4.03
N PRO A 9 15.21 7.58 -4.05
CA PRO A 9 13.86 8.15 -4.14
C PRO A 9 13.03 7.60 -5.29
N LEU A 10 13.66 7.25 -6.42
CA LEU A 10 12.98 6.64 -7.56
C LEU A 10 12.51 5.21 -7.24
N PHE A 11 13.28 4.47 -6.43
CA PHE A 11 12.86 3.16 -5.96
C PHE A 11 11.67 3.28 -5.00
N LEU A 12 11.64 4.26 -4.09
CA LEU A 12 10.49 4.51 -3.21
C LEU A 12 9.21 4.78 -4.01
N LEU A 13 9.29 5.66 -5.01
CA LEU A 13 8.16 5.97 -5.90
C LEU A 13 7.66 4.74 -6.65
N ARG A 14 8.59 3.97 -7.22
CA ARG A 14 8.26 2.73 -7.96
C ARG A 14 7.67 1.68 -7.04
N GLY A 15 8.22 1.52 -5.84
CA GLY A 15 7.72 0.59 -4.82
C GLY A 15 6.28 0.87 -4.45
N LYS A 16 5.94 2.14 -4.18
CA LYS A 16 4.56 2.57 -3.92
C LYS A 16 3.61 2.20 -5.07
N ASN A 17 4.04 2.45 -6.31
CA ASN A 17 3.23 2.14 -7.49
C ASN A 17 3.05 0.63 -7.69
N ILE A 18 4.09 -0.18 -7.44
CA ILE A 18 4.03 -1.64 -7.48
C ILE A 18 3.06 -2.15 -6.41
N ALA A 19 3.19 -1.69 -5.16
CA ALA A 19 2.32 -2.10 -4.07
C ALA A 19 0.85 -1.75 -4.34
N ARG A 20 0.57 -0.53 -4.81
CA ARG A 20 -0.77 -0.10 -5.21
C ARG A 20 -1.34 -1.00 -6.30
N ALA A 21 -0.60 -1.19 -7.40
CA ALA A 21 -1.06 -2.01 -8.53
C ALA A 21 -1.27 -3.48 -8.14
N ALA A 22 -0.44 -4.02 -7.24
CA ALA A 22 -0.58 -5.37 -6.71
C ALA A 22 -1.90 -5.53 -5.94
N ALA A 23 -2.24 -4.58 -5.06
CA ALA A 23 -3.51 -4.60 -4.34
C ALA A 23 -4.72 -4.43 -5.25
N GLU A 24 -4.67 -3.46 -6.17
CA GLU A 24 -5.74 -3.25 -7.16
C GLU A 24 -5.99 -4.52 -7.98
N THR A 25 -4.92 -5.20 -8.43
CA THR A 25 -5.02 -6.45 -9.18
C THR A 25 -5.56 -7.59 -8.32
N ALA A 26 -5.05 -7.75 -7.09
CA ALA A 26 -5.45 -8.82 -6.18
C ALA A 26 -6.94 -8.75 -5.79
N ASN A 27 -7.53 -7.55 -5.83
CA ASN A 27 -8.93 -7.31 -5.50
C ASN A 27 -9.84 -7.14 -6.74
N GLY A 28 -9.41 -7.60 -7.92
CA GLY A 28 -10.27 -7.64 -9.12
C GLY A 28 -10.33 -6.33 -9.91
N GLY A 29 -9.35 -5.45 -9.75
CA GLY A 29 -9.19 -4.22 -10.51
C GLY A 29 -9.96 -3.02 -9.94
N LEU A 30 -9.78 -1.86 -10.59
CA LEU A 30 -10.26 -0.55 -10.13
C LEU A 30 -11.80 -0.44 -10.01
N GLY A 31 -12.55 -1.32 -10.68
CA GLY A 31 -14.01 -1.39 -10.54
C GLY A 31 -14.48 -2.04 -9.24
N ASN A 32 -13.59 -2.76 -8.54
CA ASN A 32 -13.90 -3.51 -7.32
C ASN A 32 -13.11 -2.99 -6.11
N TYR A 33 -12.03 -2.25 -6.34
CA TYR A 33 -11.11 -1.83 -5.29
C TYR A 33 -10.36 -0.55 -5.64
N MET A 34 -10.24 0.34 -4.67
CA MET A 34 -9.29 1.45 -4.69
C MET A 34 -8.44 1.43 -3.42
N ALA A 35 -7.13 1.63 -3.60
CA ALA A 35 -6.22 1.84 -2.49
C ALA A 35 -6.49 3.18 -1.82
N GLU A 36 -6.13 3.33 -0.55
CA GLU A 36 -6.30 4.58 0.16
C GLU A 36 -5.56 5.76 -0.52
N PRO A 37 -6.05 7.01 -0.39
CA PRO A 37 -5.51 8.16 -1.11
C PRO A 37 -3.99 8.39 -0.94
N ALA A 38 -3.42 7.98 0.20
CA ALA A 38 -1.98 8.03 0.45
C ALA A 38 -1.15 7.28 -0.60
N MET A 39 -1.70 6.23 -1.22
CA MET A 39 -1.04 5.47 -2.28
C MET A 39 -1.05 6.19 -3.64
N HIS A 40 -1.88 7.22 -3.81
CA HIS A 40 -1.95 8.05 -5.03
C HIS A 40 -1.14 9.34 -4.91
N GLY A 41 -0.96 9.86 -3.68
CA GLY A 41 -0.27 11.11 -3.39
C GLY A 41 1.26 11.02 -3.35
N PRO A 42 1.93 12.02 -2.73
CA PRO A 42 3.37 12.03 -2.52
C PRO A 42 3.88 10.76 -1.82
N THR A 43 5.02 10.22 -2.25
CA THR A 43 5.59 8.99 -1.67
C THR A 43 5.83 9.09 -0.17
N ALA A 44 6.17 10.28 0.35
CA ALA A 44 6.38 10.52 1.77
C ALA A 44 5.12 10.31 2.62
N ASN A 45 3.92 10.30 2.02
CA ASN A 45 2.66 10.08 2.72
C ASN A 45 2.24 8.60 2.70
N ALA A 46 2.88 7.75 1.90
CA ALA A 46 2.53 6.34 1.82
C ALA A 46 2.93 5.61 3.12
N PRO A 47 2.08 4.73 3.66
CA PRO A 47 2.40 3.95 4.85
C PRO A 47 3.43 2.87 4.50
N MET A 48 4.70 3.20 4.69
CA MET A 48 5.84 2.42 4.23
C MET A 48 6.88 2.30 5.35
N VAL A 49 7.39 1.10 5.53
CA VAL A 49 8.59 0.80 6.32
C VAL A 49 9.72 0.41 5.36
N ILE A 50 10.90 0.98 5.57
CA ILE A 50 12.13 0.57 4.87
C ILE A 50 12.86 -0.40 5.79
N ASN A 51 13.00 -1.65 5.37
CA ASN A 51 13.69 -2.67 6.11
C ASN A 51 15.22 -2.51 5.99
N GLU A 52 15.98 -3.19 6.87
CA GLU A 52 17.45 -3.12 6.88
C GLU A 52 18.10 -3.60 5.58
N ASP A 53 17.45 -4.53 4.87
CA ASP A 53 17.89 -5.04 3.57
C ASP A 53 17.49 -4.14 2.38
N GLY A 54 16.87 -2.99 2.66
CA GLY A 54 16.39 -2.04 1.67
C GLY A 54 15.07 -2.44 1.01
N SER A 55 14.44 -3.55 1.40
CA SER A 55 13.07 -3.85 0.97
C SER A 55 12.07 -2.87 1.57
N LEU A 56 10.97 -2.66 0.85
CA LEU A 56 9.91 -1.73 1.22
C LEU A 56 8.67 -2.53 1.62
N LEU A 57 8.21 -2.37 2.86
CA LEU A 57 6.97 -2.95 3.34
C LEU A 57 5.88 -1.87 3.34
N PHE A 58 4.85 -2.05 2.51
CA PHE A 58 3.67 -1.21 2.50
C PHE A 58 2.53 -1.92 3.23
N THR A 59 1.88 -1.23 4.18
CA THR A 59 0.64 -1.70 4.81
C THR A 59 -0.40 -0.60 4.71
N PHE A 60 -1.41 -0.79 3.86
CA PHE A 60 -2.37 0.25 3.53
C PHE A 60 -3.79 -0.28 3.46
N LYS A 61 -4.75 0.63 3.61
CA LYS A 61 -6.16 0.32 3.51
C LYS A 61 -6.68 0.42 2.09
N GLY A 62 -7.82 -0.22 1.85
CA GLY A 62 -8.57 -0.10 0.62
C GLY A 62 -10.07 -0.23 0.83
N PHE A 63 -10.81 0.14 -0.20
CA PHE A 63 -12.27 0.23 -0.19
C PHE A 63 -12.82 -0.07 -1.58
N ARG A 64 -14.09 -0.48 -1.66
CA ARG A 64 -14.77 -0.59 -2.96
C ARG A 64 -15.24 0.78 -3.44
N PRO A 65 -15.20 1.10 -4.73
CA PRO A 65 -15.61 2.42 -5.23
C PRO A 65 -17.02 2.87 -4.80
N GLU A 66 -17.95 1.93 -4.67
CA GLU A 66 -19.33 2.13 -4.21
C GLU A 66 -19.49 2.24 -2.69
N ASP A 67 -18.50 1.80 -1.91
CA ASP A 67 -18.54 1.83 -0.46
C ASP A 67 -18.23 3.24 0.06
N ARG A 68 -19.31 4.03 0.20
CA ARG A 68 -19.29 5.42 0.64
C ARG A 68 -20.19 5.65 1.85
N ASP A 69 -19.73 6.53 2.74
CA ASP A 69 -20.58 7.02 3.82
C ASP A 69 -21.56 8.10 3.34
N ILE A 70 -22.35 8.65 4.26
CA ILE A 70 -23.36 9.68 3.96
C ILE A 70 -22.75 10.99 3.41
N ASN A 71 -21.47 11.24 3.65
CA ASN A 71 -20.75 12.41 3.17
C ASN A 71 -20.01 12.15 1.85
N GLY A 72 -20.03 10.89 1.37
CA GLY A 72 -19.27 10.46 0.20
C GLY A 72 -17.83 10.05 0.52
N ASP A 73 -17.47 9.90 1.79
CA ASP A 73 -16.13 9.47 2.18
C ASP A 73 -15.97 7.95 2.01
N PRO A 74 -14.75 7.46 1.68
CA PRO A 74 -14.49 6.02 1.54
C PRO A 74 -14.73 5.24 2.84
N ILE A 75 -15.47 4.13 2.75
CA ILE A 75 -15.56 3.14 3.83
C ILE A 75 -14.51 2.05 3.58
N TYR A 76 -13.43 2.08 4.36
CA TYR A 76 -12.36 1.08 4.26
C TYR A 76 -12.81 -0.29 4.81
N SER A 77 -12.65 -1.32 4.00
CA SER A 77 -13.01 -2.71 4.33
C SER A 77 -11.87 -3.70 4.10
N PHE A 78 -10.79 -3.25 3.46
CA PHE A 78 -9.62 -4.06 3.15
C PHE A 78 -8.35 -3.50 3.76
N GLU A 79 -7.43 -4.39 4.07
CA GLU A 79 -6.03 -4.10 4.33
C GLU A 79 -5.17 -4.93 3.37
N THR A 80 -4.13 -4.31 2.83
CA THR A 80 -3.13 -4.96 1.98
C THR A 80 -1.74 -4.72 2.54
N GLU A 81 -0.95 -5.79 2.61
CA GLU A 81 0.45 -5.76 2.99
C GLU A 81 1.30 -6.29 1.82
N VAL A 82 2.21 -5.46 1.31
CA VAL A 82 3.06 -5.80 0.16
C VAL A 82 4.51 -5.52 0.49
N LEU A 83 5.35 -6.54 0.33
CA LEU A 83 6.80 -6.42 0.39
C LEU A 83 7.36 -6.23 -1.03
N VAL A 84 8.11 -5.17 -1.26
CA VAL A 84 8.79 -4.88 -2.53
C VAL A 84 10.30 -4.97 -2.32
N ASN A 85 10.94 -5.88 -3.05
CA ASN A 85 12.39 -6.12 -2.96
C ASN A 85 13.19 -5.11 -3.81
N PRO A 86 14.47 -4.84 -3.48
CA PRO A 86 15.34 -3.95 -4.27
C PRO A 86 15.47 -4.35 -5.75
N ASN A 87 15.37 -5.65 -6.07
CA ASN A 87 15.38 -6.17 -7.43
C ASN A 87 14.04 -5.99 -8.19
N ARG A 88 13.08 -5.29 -7.58
CA ARG A 88 11.73 -4.98 -8.10
C ARG A 88 10.77 -6.18 -8.20
N THR A 89 11.10 -7.32 -7.59
CA THR A 89 10.08 -8.34 -7.31
C THR A 89 9.23 -7.90 -6.11
N PHE A 90 8.03 -8.46 -5.98
CA PHE A 90 7.16 -8.16 -4.85
C PHE A 90 6.41 -9.41 -4.39
N GLN A 91 5.94 -9.36 -3.16
CA GLN A 91 5.07 -10.37 -2.56
C GLN A 91 3.91 -9.68 -1.86
N VAL A 92 2.69 -10.14 -2.12
CA VAL A 92 1.52 -9.78 -1.31
C VAL A 92 1.53 -10.68 -0.08
N LEU A 93 1.83 -10.10 1.08
CA LEU A 93 1.89 -10.81 2.36
C LEU A 93 0.49 -10.97 2.98
N TYR A 94 -0.36 -9.96 2.77
CA TYR A 94 -1.74 -9.95 3.22
C TYR A 94 -2.62 -9.19 2.23
N ASN A 95 -3.83 -9.69 1.99
CA ASN A 95 -4.87 -8.97 1.26
C ASN A 95 -6.24 -9.51 1.69
N GLY A 96 -6.96 -8.74 2.50
CA GLY A 96 -8.21 -9.21 3.08
C GLY A 96 -8.86 -8.19 4.01
N PRO A 97 -9.80 -8.63 4.87
CA PRO A 97 -10.48 -7.76 5.82
C PRO A 97 -9.51 -7.00 6.73
N ILE A 98 -9.84 -5.77 7.12
CA ILE A 98 -8.99 -5.00 8.05
C ILE A 98 -8.80 -5.79 9.35
N ARG A 99 -7.55 -6.00 9.74
CA ARG A 99 -7.19 -6.69 10.99
C ARG A 99 -7.47 -5.76 12.18
N PRO A 100 -8.00 -6.27 13.31
CA PRO A 100 -8.15 -5.46 14.50
C PRO A 100 -6.78 -5.01 15.00
N VAL A 101 -6.67 -3.74 15.44
CA VAL A 101 -5.50 -3.29 16.17
C VAL A 101 -5.40 -4.13 17.45
N SER A 102 -4.33 -4.92 17.57
CA SER A 102 -4.06 -5.60 18.84
C SER A 102 -3.61 -4.54 19.85
N PRO A 103 -4.20 -4.50 21.06
CA PRO A 103 -3.87 -3.51 22.08
C PRO A 103 -2.44 -3.63 22.61
#